data_AF-A0A3R6QJE0-F1
#
_entry.id   AF-A0A3R6QJE0-F1
#
_cell.length_a   1.000
_cell.length_b   1.000
_cell.length_c   1.000
_cell.angle_alpha   90.00
_cell.angle_beta   90.00
_cell.angle_gamma   90.00
#
_symmetry.space_group_name_H-M   'P 1'
#
loop_
_entity.id
_entity.type
_entity.pdbx_description
1 polymer ?
#
loop_
_entity_poly.entity_id
_entity_poly.type
_entity_poly.pdbx_seq_one_letter_code
_entity_poly.pdbx_strand_id
1 'polypeptide(L)'
;MNKQQLAAKIWESANKMRSKIEANEYKDYILGFIFYKYLSDKQEQWLLKRDYAPEDIVEYVNEDDPEIVEASQQSLGYFIAYKDMFSTWIHMGSDFSVDNVRTALSSFVFSSSGTGKPGY
;
A
#
# COMPACT_ATOMS: atom_id res chain seq x y z
N MET A 1 -25.96 16.62 -0.79
CA MET A 1 -25.74 15.16 -0.84
C MET A 1 -25.92 14.58 0.56
N ASN A 2 -26.80 13.60 0.74
CA ASN A 2 -27.03 12.90 2.02
C ASN A 2 -26.14 11.64 2.11
N LYS A 3 -25.72 11.22 3.32
CA LYS A 3 -24.97 9.97 3.61
C LYS A 3 -25.54 8.75 2.89
N GLN A 4 -26.86 8.63 2.77
CA GLN A 4 -27.52 7.54 2.04
C GLN A 4 -27.23 7.56 0.53
N GLN A 5 -27.20 8.74 -0.09
CA GLN A 5 -26.90 8.87 -1.53
C GLN A 5 -25.42 8.59 -1.82
N LEU A 6 -24.52 8.93 -0.88
CA LEU A 6 -23.11 8.59 -0.98
C LEU A 6 -22.90 7.08 -0.85
N ALA A 7 -23.52 6.45 0.15
CA ALA A 7 -23.47 5.00 0.31
C ALA A 7 -24.04 4.27 -0.91
N ALA A 8 -25.14 4.75 -1.48
CA ALA A 8 -25.73 4.21 -2.70
C ALA A 8 -24.78 4.32 -3.91
N LYS A 9 -24.13 5.48 -4.11
CA LYS A 9 -23.12 5.65 -5.17
C LYS A 9 -21.91 4.74 -4.99
N ILE A 10 -21.39 4.62 -3.77
CA ILE A 10 -20.26 3.72 -3.46
C ILE A 10 -20.67 2.27 -3.74
N TRP A 11 -21.87 1.89 -3.32
CA TRP A 11 -22.42 0.56 -3.54
C TRP A 11 -22.61 0.25 -5.03
N GLU A 12 -23.16 1.19 -5.80
CA GLU A 12 -23.37 1.04 -7.24
C GLU A 12 -22.04 0.90 -7.99
N SER A 13 -21.05 1.73 -7.66
CA SER A 13 -19.70 1.64 -8.25
C SER A 13 -19.02 0.30 -7.90
N ALA A 14 -19.11 -0.15 -6.65
CA ALA A 14 -18.60 -1.45 -6.23
C ALA A 14 -19.31 -2.61 -6.96
N ASN A 15 -20.62 -2.54 -7.15
CA ASN A 15 -21.39 -3.57 -7.82
C ASN A 15 -21.07 -3.66 -9.33
N LYS A 16 -20.77 -2.53 -9.98
CA LYS A 16 -20.27 -2.49 -11.36
C LYS A 16 -18.89 -3.14 -11.51
N MET A 17 -17.99 -2.93 -10.54
CA MET A 17 -16.64 -3.54 -10.55
C MET A 17 -16.68 -5.04 -10.27
N ARG A 18 -17.65 -5.51 -9.48
CA ARG A 18 -17.78 -6.93 -9.12
C ARG A 18 -18.01 -7.85 -10.32
N SER A 19 -18.66 -7.37 -11.39
CA SER A 19 -18.90 -8.07 -12.67
C SER A 19 -19.17 -9.59 -12.55
N LYS A 20 -18.13 -10.44 -12.62
CA LYS A 20 -18.18 -11.93 -12.59
C LYS A 20 -17.59 -12.57 -11.33
N ILE A 21 -17.20 -11.78 -10.33
CA ILE A 21 -16.55 -12.27 -9.12
C ILE A 21 -17.61 -12.63 -8.07
N GLU A 22 -17.50 -13.84 -7.52
CA GLU A 22 -18.39 -14.30 -6.45
C GLU A 22 -18.27 -13.38 -5.22
N ALA A 23 -19.36 -13.24 -4.46
CA ALA A 23 -19.40 -12.26 -3.36
C ALA A 23 -18.26 -12.44 -2.34
N ASN A 24 -17.94 -13.70 -2.06
CA ASN A 24 -16.91 -14.08 -1.11
C ASN A 24 -15.50 -13.79 -1.65
N GLU A 25 -15.24 -14.06 -2.93
CA GLU A 25 -13.95 -13.76 -3.56
C GLU A 25 -13.71 -12.25 -3.67
N TYR A 26 -14.75 -11.48 -4.07
CA TYR A 26 -14.66 -10.03 -4.16
C TYR A 26 -14.33 -9.41 -2.80
N LYS A 27 -14.91 -9.93 -1.72
CA LYS A 27 -14.64 -9.49 -0.34
C LYS A 27 -13.16 -9.68 0.01
N ASP A 28 -12.58 -10.83 -0.31
CA ASP A 28 -11.19 -11.13 0.04
C ASP A 28 -10.23 -10.28 -0.80
N TYR A 29 -10.52 -10.07 -2.09
CA TYR A 29 -9.73 -9.19 -2.95
C TYR A 29 -9.80 -7.72 -2.53
N ILE A 30 -11.00 -7.18 -2.31
CA ILE A 30 -11.15 -5.77 -1.95
C ILE A 30 -10.56 -5.48 -0.57
N LEU A 31 -10.62 -6.43 0.36
CA LEU A 31 -10.03 -6.29 1.68
C LEU A 31 -8.49 -6.23 1.59
N GLY A 32 -7.88 -7.06 0.74
CA GLY A 32 -6.45 -7.00 0.46
C GLY A 32 -6.01 -5.64 -0.09
N PHE A 33 -6.75 -5.09 -1.06
CA PHE A 33 -6.46 -3.76 -1.61
C PHE A 33 -6.65 -2.62 -0.60
N ILE A 34 -7.73 -2.66 0.20
CA ILE A 34 -7.97 -1.67 1.26
C ILE A 34 -6.83 -1.72 2.30
N PHE A 35 -6.39 -2.93 2.67
CA PHE A 35 -5.29 -3.11 3.60
C PHE A 35 -3.97 -2.60 3.01
N TYR A 36 -3.67 -2.92 1.76
CA TYR A 36 -2.47 -2.42 1.07
C TYR A 36 -2.44 -0.89 1.01
N LYS A 37 -3.58 -0.28 0.62
CA LYS A 37 -3.74 1.18 0.64
C LYS A 37 -3.46 1.75 2.03
N TYR A 38 -4.02 1.15 3.07
CA TYR A 38 -3.79 1.59 4.45
C TYR A 38 -2.31 1.55 4.83
N LEU A 39 -1.58 0.48 4.47
CA LEU A 39 -0.15 0.37 4.75
C LEU A 39 0.66 1.42 3.97
N SER A 40 0.34 1.62 2.70
CA SER A 40 0.98 2.64 1.85
C SER A 40 0.76 4.04 2.41
N ASP A 41 -0.48 4.44 2.69
CA ASP A 41 -0.81 5.75 3.25
C ASP A 41 -0.10 5.97 4.59
N LYS A 42 -0.02 4.92 5.43
CA LYS A 42 0.64 4.99 6.73
C LYS A 42 2.14 5.21 6.60
N GLN A 43 2.81 4.56 5.64
CA GLN A 43 4.24 4.79 5.40
C GLN A 43 4.49 6.20 4.84
N GLU A 44 3.70 6.63 3.87
CA GLU A 44 3.78 7.99 3.31
C GLU A 44 3.63 9.05 4.42
N GLN A 45 2.62 8.92 5.28
CA GLN A 45 2.45 9.81 6.43
C GLN A 45 3.60 9.72 7.44
N TRP A 46 4.21 8.54 7.62
CA TRP A 46 5.34 8.35 8.52
C TRP A 46 6.61 9.04 7.99
N LEU A 47 6.82 9.04 6.67
CA LEU A 47 7.89 9.75 5.97
C LEU A 47 7.70 11.27 6.08
N LEU A 48 6.50 11.76 5.75
CA LEU A 48 6.18 13.20 5.82
C LEU A 48 6.32 13.78 7.24
N LYS A 49 6.06 12.97 8.28
CA LYS A 49 6.26 13.37 9.69
C LYS A 49 7.74 13.46 10.11
N ARG A 50 8.65 12.96 9.28
CA ARG A 50 10.12 13.00 9.48
C ARG A 50 10.78 14.03 8.58
N ASP A 51 10.01 15.03 8.12
CA ASP A 51 10.48 16.13 7.28
C ASP A 51 10.99 15.71 5.89
N TYR A 52 10.60 14.54 5.39
CA TYR A 52 10.77 14.21 3.98
C TYR A 52 9.87 15.12 3.14
N ALA A 53 10.43 15.84 2.17
CA ALA A 53 9.63 16.50 1.16
C ALA A 53 8.98 15.46 0.23
N PRO A 54 7.83 15.76 -0.39
CA PRO A 54 7.22 14.88 -1.38
C PRO A 54 8.19 14.45 -2.50
N GLU A 55 9.08 15.35 -2.91
CA GLU A 55 10.11 15.08 -3.91
C GLU A 55 11.17 14.09 -3.41
N ASP A 56 11.55 14.19 -2.13
CA ASP A 56 12.50 13.26 -1.51
C ASP A 56 11.91 11.85 -1.41
N ILE A 57 10.59 11.74 -1.22
CA ILE A 57 9.90 10.44 -1.20
C ILE A 57 10.03 9.77 -2.57
N VAL A 58 9.92 10.53 -3.66
CA VAL A 58 10.04 10.01 -5.03
C VAL A 58 11.44 9.51 -5.31
N GLU A 59 12.46 10.26 -4.87
CA GLU A 59 13.86 10.00 -5.19
C GLU A 59 14.49 8.93 -4.29
N TYR A 60 14.24 8.99 -2.98
CA TYR A 60 14.99 8.22 -1.98
C TYR A 60 14.24 7.01 -1.40
N VAL A 61 12.91 6.93 -1.54
CA VAL A 61 12.15 5.80 -0.96
C VAL A 61 12.15 4.63 -1.95
N ASN A 62 13.26 3.92 -2.04
CA ASN A 62 13.44 2.77 -2.91
C ASN A 62 14.19 1.62 -2.20
N GLU A 63 14.27 0.46 -2.85
CA GLU A 63 14.87 -0.76 -2.26
C GLU A 63 16.41 -0.70 -2.20
N ASP A 64 17.03 0.25 -2.92
CA ASP A 64 18.48 0.40 -3.02
C ASP A 64 19.07 1.23 -1.86
N ASP A 65 18.22 1.91 -1.09
CA ASP A 65 18.59 2.62 0.13
C ASP A 65 18.32 1.75 1.38
N PRO A 66 19.35 1.07 1.94
CA PRO A 66 19.16 0.20 3.09
C PRO A 66 18.77 0.95 4.36
N GLU A 67 19.12 2.24 4.50
CA GLU A 67 18.82 3.01 5.71
C GLU A 67 17.33 3.26 5.83
N ILE A 68 16.68 3.67 4.73
CA ILE A 68 15.23 3.91 4.74
C ILE A 68 14.44 2.61 4.87
N VAL A 69 14.92 1.53 4.24
CA VAL A 69 14.31 0.20 4.35
C VAL A 69 14.34 -0.27 5.80
N GLU A 70 15.51 -0.23 6.46
CA GLU A 70 15.63 -0.63 7.87
C GLU A 70 14.82 0.26 8.81
N ALA A 71 14.88 1.58 8.64
CA ALA A 71 14.13 2.52 9.47
C ALA A 71 12.61 2.30 9.37
N SER A 72 12.12 2.04 8.16
CA SER A 72 10.71 1.73 7.89
C SER A 72 10.33 0.39 8.49
N GLN A 73 11.14 -0.66 8.30
CA GLN A 73 10.88 -1.98 8.87
C GLN A 73 10.89 -1.97 10.40
N GLN A 74 11.80 -1.23 11.04
CA GLN A 74 11.84 -1.11 12.50
C GLN A 74 10.63 -0.35 13.07
N SER A 75 10.17 0.69 12.37
CA SER A 75 9.10 1.56 12.86
C SER A 75 7.69 1.08 12.50
N LEU A 76 7.53 0.49 11.31
CA LEU A 76 6.24 0.10 10.73
C LEU A 76 6.06 -1.41 10.62
N GLY A 77 7.15 -2.19 10.66
CA GLY A 77 7.14 -3.64 10.47
C GLY A 77 7.18 -4.08 9.00
N TYR A 78 7.28 -3.15 8.07
CA TYR A 78 7.29 -3.37 6.62
C TYR A 78 7.95 -2.20 5.90
N PHE A 79 8.22 -2.39 4.60
CA PHE A 79 8.63 -1.33 3.70
C PHE A 79 7.90 -1.51 2.35
N ILE A 80 7.44 -0.40 1.78
CA ILE A 80 6.86 -0.31 0.45
C ILE A 80 7.69 0.71 -0.34
N ALA A 81 8.34 0.29 -1.42
CA ALA A 81 9.08 1.22 -2.29
C ALA A 81 8.12 2.23 -2.94
N TYR A 82 8.61 3.43 -3.26
CA TYR A 82 7.80 4.48 -3.89
C TYR A 82 7.09 3.99 -5.16
N LYS A 83 7.79 3.23 -6.02
CA LYS A 83 7.22 2.61 -7.24
C LYS A 83 5.98 1.74 -6.98
N ASP A 84 5.89 1.17 -5.77
CA ASP A 84 4.84 0.24 -5.34
C ASP A 84 3.81 0.92 -4.43
N MET A 85 4.00 2.19 -4.05
CA MET A 85 3.03 2.92 -3.24
C MET A 85 1.70 3.10 -3.96
N PHE A 86 0.62 3.11 -3.18
CA PHE A 86 -0.73 3.31 -3.69
C PHE A 86 -0.90 4.69 -4.35
N SER A 87 -0.27 5.74 -3.80
CA SER A 87 -0.26 7.09 -4.42
C SER A 87 0.36 7.04 -5.82
N THR A 88 1.47 6.34 -5.98
CA THR A 88 2.12 6.12 -7.28
C THR A 88 1.20 5.42 -8.27
N TRP A 89 0.48 4.37 -7.86
CA TRP A 89 -0.48 3.69 -8.74
C TRP A 89 -1.62 4.61 -9.19
N ILE A 90 -2.11 5.50 -8.31
CA ILE A 90 -3.10 6.51 -8.68
C ILE A 90 -2.52 7.48 -9.71
N HIS A 91 -1.26 7.89 -9.56
CA HIS A 91 -0.58 8.78 -10.51
C HIS A 91 -0.31 8.12 -11.88
N MET A 92 -0.13 6.79 -11.93
CA MET A 92 0.03 6.05 -13.19
C MET A 92 -1.22 6.06 -14.07
N GLY A 93 -2.41 6.27 -13.51
CA GLY A 93 -3.65 6.39 -14.28
C GLY A 93 -3.91 5.18 -15.18
N SER A 94 -3.87 5.37 -16.50
CA SER A 94 -4.10 4.32 -17.50
C SER A 94 -2.98 3.30 -17.61
N ASP A 95 -1.77 3.64 -17.15
CA ASP A 95 -0.59 2.77 -17.24
C ASP A 95 -0.54 1.76 -16.09
N PHE A 96 -1.39 1.92 -15.08
CA PHE A 96 -1.55 0.96 -13.99
C PHE A 96 -2.11 -0.36 -14.50
N SER A 97 -1.46 -1.45 -14.14
CA SER A 97 -1.86 -2.80 -14.53
C SER A 97 -1.73 -3.81 -13.38
N VAL A 98 -2.26 -5.02 -13.61
CA VAL A 98 -2.17 -6.12 -12.64
C VAL A 98 -0.72 -6.52 -12.37
N ASP A 99 0.20 -6.30 -13.32
CA ASP A 99 1.61 -6.62 -13.14
C ASP A 99 2.25 -5.73 -12.07
N ASN A 100 1.84 -4.46 -11.95
CA ASN A 100 2.29 -3.58 -10.86
C ASN A 100 1.92 -4.17 -9.49
N VAL A 101 0.68 -4.65 -9.35
CA VAL A 101 0.21 -5.27 -8.11
C VAL A 101 0.98 -6.55 -7.81
N ARG A 102 1.24 -7.39 -8.81
CA ARG A 102 2.00 -8.63 -8.65
C ARG A 102 3.43 -8.36 -8.22
N THR A 103 4.11 -7.42 -8.87
CA THR A 103 5.47 -6.99 -8.53
C THR A 103 5.50 -6.48 -7.10
N ALA A 104 4.62 -5.54 -6.75
CA ALA A 104 4.56 -4.98 -5.41
C ALA A 104 4.31 -6.03 -4.33
N LEU A 105 3.38 -6.97 -4.54
CA LEU A 105 3.13 -8.05 -3.60
C LEU A 105 4.30 -9.04 -3.50
N SER A 106 5.07 -9.24 -4.58
CA SER A 106 6.27 -10.07 -4.56
C SER A 106 7.45 -9.41 -3.83
N SER A 107 7.58 -8.09 -3.93
CA SER A 107 8.56 -7.27 -3.20
C SER A 107 8.15 -7.01 -1.76
N PHE A 108 6.86 -7.16 -1.43
CA PHE A 108 6.36 -6.86 -0.10
C PHE A 108 6.83 -7.89 0.93
N VAL A 109 7.75 -7.46 1.79
CA VAL A 109 8.28 -8.28 2.90
C VAL A 109 7.82 -7.68 4.22
N PHE A 110 7.09 -8.48 5.01
CA PHE A 110 6.90 -8.19 6.43
C PHE A 110 8.22 -8.47 7.17
N SER A 111 8.67 -7.52 7.98
CA SER A 111 9.70 -7.79 8.96
C SER A 111 9.13 -8.73 10.01
N SER A 112 9.45 -10.02 9.89
CA SER A 112 9.08 -11.04 10.87
C SER A 112 10.00 -11.04 12.09
N SER A 113 10.81 -9.99 12.32
CA SER A 113 11.79 -9.95 13.40
C SER A 113 11.17 -9.61 14.75
N GLY A 114 10.43 -10.57 15.29
CA GLY A 114 10.47 -10.92 16.71
C GLY A 114 11.50 -12.02 16.96
N THR A 115 12.73 -11.88 16.45
CA THR A 115 13.84 -12.78 16.79
C THR A 115 14.54 -12.22 18.02
N GLY A 116 14.21 -12.78 19.18
CA GLY A 116 15.04 -12.65 20.37
C GLY A 116 16.47 -13.06 20.02
N LYS A 117 17.42 -12.15 20.20
CA LYS A 117 18.83 -12.51 20.26
C LYS A 117 19.01 -13.48 21.44
N PRO A 118 19.52 -14.71 21.26
CA PRO A 118 20.09 -15.41 22.41
C PRO A 118 21.31 -14.62 22.84
N GLY A 119 21.25 -14.05 24.04
CA GLY A 119 22.41 -13.46 24.70
C GLY A 119 23.50 -14.52 24.81
N TYR A 120 24.70 -14.16 24.35
CA TYR A 120 25.93 -14.76 24.84
C TYR A 120 26.27 -14.13 26.19
#